data_AF-A0A966MXE2-F1
#
_entry.id   AF-A0A966MXE2-F1
#
_cell.length_a   1.000
_cell.length_b   1.000
_cell.length_c   1.000
_cell.angle_alpha   90.00
_cell.angle_beta   90.00
_cell.angle_gamma   90.00
#
_symmetry.space_group_name_H-M   'P 1'
#
loop_
_entity.id
_entity.type
_entity.pdbx_description
1 polymer ?
#
loop_
_entity_poly.entity_id
_entity_poly.type
_entity_poly.pdbx_seq_one_letter_code
_entity_poly.pdbx_strand_id
1 'polypeptide(L)' 'MSVKRLVPLNAAELAADPITGRRGDIYYNTTSLELRVYDGTSWIPVPMNLADHLHTYDGAIYSVGNITYPMNPVIDGGTP' A
#
# COMPACT_ATOMS: atom_id res chain seq x y z
N MET A 1 -17.65 -2.46 -20.47
CA MET A 1 -17.73 -3.93 -20.65
C MET A 1 -16.60 -4.56 -19.87
N SER A 2 -16.86 -5.57 -19.05
CA SER A 2 -15.83 -6.30 -18.30
C SER A 2 -15.50 -7.61 -19.03
N VAL A 3 -14.21 -7.90 -19.24
CA VAL A 3 -13.76 -9.13 -19.91
C VAL A 3 -13.38 -10.14 -18.84
N LYS A 4 -14.03 -11.31 -18.84
CA LYS A 4 -13.67 -12.43 -17.96
C LYS A 4 -12.45 -13.15 -18.54
N ARG A 5 -11.34 -13.14 -17.81
CA ARG A 5 -10.18 -13.99 -18.11
C ARG A 5 -10.37 -15.36 -17.44
N LEU A 6 -10.16 -16.43 -18.20
CA LEU A 6 -10.21 -17.82 -17.70
C LEU A 6 -8.91 -18.23 -16.98
N VAL A 7 -7.90 -17.35 -16.95
CA VAL A 7 -6.60 -17.57 -16.33
C VAL A 7 -6.43 -16.55 -15.20
N PRO A 8 -5.87 -16.94 -14.05
CA PRO A 8 -5.48 -16.00 -12.99
C PRO A 8 -4.60 -14.88 -13.52
N LEU A 9 -4.79 -13.67 -13.01
CA LEU A 9 -3.86 -12.58 -13.27
C LEU A 9 -2.66 -12.74 -12.34
N ASN A 10 -1.56 -13.27 -12.87
CA ASN A 10 -0.29 -13.31 -12.17
C ASN A 10 0.49 -12.03 -12.49
N ALA A 11 1.14 -11.44 -11.49
CA ALA A 11 2.08 -10.35 -11.72
C ALA A 11 3.32 -10.89 -12.45
N ALA A 12 3.90 -10.08 -13.34
CA ALA A 12 5.17 -10.43 -13.96
C ALA A 12 6.30 -10.33 -12.92
N GLU A 13 7.26 -11.26 -12.95
CA GLU A 13 8.43 -11.28 -12.05
C GLU A 13 9.67 -10.82 -12.81
N LEU A 14 10.24 -9.68 -12.42
CA LEU A 14 11.42 -9.09 -13.07
C LEU A 14 12.45 -8.64 -12.03
N ALA A 15 13.73 -8.68 -12.38
CA ALA A 15 14.81 -8.22 -11.50
C ALA A 15 14.99 -6.69 -11.48
N ALA A 16 14.41 -5.99 -12.45
CA ALA A 16 14.50 -4.54 -12.62
C ALA A 16 13.17 -3.94 -13.10
N ASP A 17 13.03 -2.63 -12.91
CA ASP A 17 11.87 -1.86 -13.37
C ASP A 17 11.71 -1.96 -14.90
N PRO A 18 10.53 -2.34 -15.42
CA PRO A 18 10.26 -2.27 -16.86
C PRO A 18 10.47 -0.86 -17.42
N ILE A 19 11.09 -0.76 -18.60
CA ILE A 19 11.37 0.53 -19.27
C ILE A 19 10.08 1.32 -19.53
N THR A 20 8.98 0.62 -19.81
CA THR A 20 7.67 1.23 -20.07
C THR A 20 6.65 0.71 -19.06
N GLY A 21 5.88 1.62 -18.48
CA GLY A 21 4.71 1.29 -17.68
C GLY A 21 3.51 2.14 -18.09
N ARG A 22 2.30 1.60 -17.91
CA ARG A 22 1.05 2.37 -17.88
C ARG A 22 0.66 2.56 -16.43
N ARG A 23 0.08 3.71 -16.10
CA ARG A 23 -0.34 4.01 -14.73
C ARG A 23 -1.24 2.88 -14.21
N GLY A 24 -0.88 2.30 -13.07
CA GLY A 24 -1.58 1.17 -12.44
C GLY A 24 -1.08 -0.21 -12.85
N ASP A 25 -0.11 -0.31 -13.77
CA ASP A 25 0.59 -1.57 -14.02
C ASP A 25 1.33 -2.02 -12.77
N ILE A 26 1.38 -3.33 -12.54
CA ILE A 26 2.01 -3.96 -11.38
C ILE A 26 2.97 -5.07 -11.81
N TYR A 27 4.07 -5.21 -11.08
CA TYR A 27 5.00 -6.32 -11.24
C TYR A 27 5.69 -6.63 -9.90
N TYR A 28 6.25 -7.83 -9.76
CA TYR A 28 7.06 -8.22 -8.60
C TYR A 28 8.54 -8.07 -8.92
N ASN A 29 9.26 -7.27 -8.12
CA ASN A 29 10.70 -7.10 -8.23
C ASN A 29 11.42 -8.21 -7.46
N THR A 30 12.12 -9.10 -8.16
CA THR A 30 12.80 -10.25 -7.55
C THR A 30 14.12 -9.91 -6.86
N THR A 31 14.67 -8.72 -7.10
CA THR A 31 15.88 -8.23 -6.42
C THR A 31 15.54 -7.62 -5.07
N SER A 32 14.55 -6.72 -5.04
CA SER A 32 14.09 -6.05 -3.81
C SER A 32 13.03 -6.86 -3.04
N LEU A 33 12.53 -7.95 -3.64
CA LEU A 33 11.50 -8.84 -3.10
C LEU A 33 10.18 -8.11 -2.74
N GLU A 34 9.75 -7.17 -3.58
CA GLU A 34 8.60 -6.31 -3.33
C GLU A 34 7.68 -6.17 -4.55
N LEU A 35 6.40 -5.87 -4.31
CA LEU A 35 5.47 -5.48 -5.37
C LEU A 35 5.69 -4.02 -5.72
N ARG A 36 5.76 -3.69 -7.02
CA ARG A 36 5.91 -2.32 -7.51
C ARG A 36 4.77 -1.96 -8.45
N VAL A 37 4.32 -0.71 -8.37
CA VAL A 37 3.26 -0.14 -9.22
C VAL A 37 3.80 1.04 -10.01
N TYR A 38 3.42 1.18 -11.27
CA TYR A 38 3.78 2.35 -12.06
C TYR A 38 2.80 3.49 -11.80
N ASP A 39 3.28 4.62 -11.31
CA ASP A 39 2.44 5.77 -10.97
C ASP A 39 2.12 6.67 -12.18
N GLY A 40 2.59 6.30 -13.37
CA GLY A 40 2.51 7.10 -14.60
C GLY A 40 3.79 7.86 -14.94
N THR A 41 4.77 7.85 -14.03
CA THR A 41 6.10 8.45 -14.25
C THR A 41 7.22 7.49 -13.84
N SER A 42 7.09 6.83 -12.69
CA SER A 42 8.08 5.94 -12.10
C SER A 42 7.44 4.70 -11.49
N TRP A 43 8.24 3.65 -11.31
CA TRP A 43 7.86 2.50 -10.51
C TRP A 43 8.12 2.79 -9.05
N ILE A 44 7.08 2.64 -8.23
CA ILE A 44 7.14 2.85 -6.79
C ILE A 44 6.85 1.53 -6.06
N PRO A 45 7.53 1.27 -4.93
CA PRO A 45 7.21 0.11 -4.10
C PRO A 45 5.83 0.29 -3.47
N VAL A 46 5.06 -0.80 -3.42
CA VAL A 46 3.82 -0.84 -2.64
C VAL A 46 4.21 -1.18 -1.20
N PRO A 47 4.13 -0.22 -0.26
CA PRO A 47 4.59 -0.46 1.09
C PRO A 47 3.69 -1.50 1.76
N MET A 48 4.30 -2.52 2.38
CA MET A 48 3.60 -3.54 3.16
C MET A 48 3.39 -3.09 4.62
N ASN A 49 3.37 -1.78 4.90
CA ASN A 49 3.25 -1.29 6.27
C ASN A 49 1.79 -1.39 6.75
N LEU A 50 1.51 -2.36 7.62
CA LEU A 50 0.29 -2.42 8.43
C LEU A 50 0.21 -1.26 9.45
N ALA A 51 1.33 -0.56 9.68
CA ALA A 51 1.47 0.43 10.74
C ALA A 51 0.70 1.75 10.52
N ASP A 52 0.16 2.00 9.33
CA ASP A 52 -0.46 3.28 8.98
C ASP A 52 -1.97 3.19 8.69
N HIS A 53 -2.57 2.03 8.94
CA HIS A 53 -4.03 1.91 8.93
C HIS A 53 -4.52 1.88 10.39
N LEU A 54 -4.79 3.08 10.91
CA LEU A 54 -5.37 3.27 12.23
C LEU A 54 -6.87 2.92 12.14
N HIS A 55 -7.30 1.85 12.80
CA HIS A 55 -8.73 1.68 13.08
C HIS A 55 -9.11 2.68 14.18
N THR A 56 -10.05 3.57 13.89
CA THR A 56 -10.75 4.40 14.89
C THR A 56 -11.61 3.49 15.76
N TYR A 57 -10.98 2.67 16.60
CA TYR A 57 -11.66 1.88 17.62
C TYR A 57 -11.82 2.74 18.87
N ASP A 58 -13.04 2.82 19.39
CA ASP A 58 -13.45 3.61 20.56
C ASP A 58 -13.17 2.91 21.91
N GLY A 59 -12.24 1.94 21.93
CA GLY A 59 -11.86 1.18 23.11
C GLY A 59 -10.36 1.22 23.41
N ALA A 60 -9.97 0.56 24.51
CA ALA A 60 -8.58 0.54 24.98
C ALA A 60 -7.65 -0.11 23.94
N ILE A 61 -6.71 0.69 23.43
CA ILE A 61 -5.67 0.25 22.49
C ILE A 61 -4.63 -0.58 23.26
N TYR A 62 -4.53 -1.88 22.97
CA TYR A 62 -3.34 -2.67 23.28
C TYR A 62 -2.48 -2.71 22.00
N SER A 63 -1.64 -1.71 21.77
CA SER A 63 -0.80 -1.67 20.56
C SER A 63 0.34 -2.68 20.65
N VAL A 64 0.58 -3.42 19.57
CA VAL A 64 1.86 -4.11 19.36
C VAL A 64 2.84 -3.05 18.87
N GLY A 65 3.65 -2.50 19.78
CA GLY A 65 4.73 -1.57 19.49
C GLY A 65 4.57 -0.20 20.16
N ASN A 66 5.65 0.25 20.80
CA ASN A 66 5.77 1.48 21.58
C ASN A 66 5.78 2.79 20.75
N ILE A 67 5.06 2.86 19.64
CA ILE A 67 4.95 4.10 18.86
C ILE A 67 3.63 4.77 19.19
N THR A 68 3.69 5.76 20.07
CA THR A 68 2.59 6.68 20.32
C THR A 68 2.73 7.86 19.36
N TYR A 69 1.88 7.92 18.33
CA TYR A 69 1.71 9.16 17.57
C TYR A 69 0.79 10.07 18.38
N PRO A 70 1.20 11.30 18.73
CA PRO A 70 0.32 12.24 19.42
C PRO A 70 -0.84 12.57 18.49
N MET A 71 -2.04 12.15 18.87
CA MET A 71 -3.26 12.53 18.17
C MET A 71 -3.40 14.05 18.29
N ASN A 72 -3.44 14.76 17.16
CA ASN A 72 -3.81 16.18 17.17
C ASN A 72 -5.30 16.25 17.57
N PRO A 73 -5.67 16.91 18.68
CA PRO A 73 -7.05 16.91 19.20
C PRO A 73 -8.07 17.58 18.25
N VAL A 74 -7.62 18.19 17.15
CA VAL A 74 -8.49 18.83 16.15
C VAL A 74 -9.26 17.81 15.29
N ILE A 75 -8.89 16.53 15.31
CA ILE A 75 -9.53 15.49 14.48
C ILE A 75 -10.77 14.88 15.15
N ASP A 76 -11.08 15.25 16.39
CA ASP A 76 -12.41 15.03 16.96
C ASP A 76 -13.07 16.40 17.13
N GLY A 77 -14.05 16.69 16.27
CA GLY A 77 -14.85 17.92 16.32
C GLY A 77 -15.74 18.06 17.57
N GLY A 78 -15.32 17.51 18.70
CA GLY A 78 -15.89 17.73 20.02
C GLY A 78 -15.30 18.99 20.65
N THR A 79 -16.08 20.07 20.66
CA THR A 79 -15.89 21.21 21.58
C THR A 79 -15.89 20.71 23.05
N PRO A 80 -15.05 21.30 23.94
CA PRO A 80 -14.89 20.87 25.34
C PRO A 80 -16.17 20.95 26.18
#